data_AF-A0A955BJA1-F1
#
_entry.id   AF-A0A955BJA1-F1
#
_cell.length_a   1.000
_cell.length_b   1.000
_cell.length_c   1.000
_cell.angle_alpha   90.00
_cell.angle_beta   90.00
_cell.angle_gamma   90.00
#
_symmetry.space_group_name_H-M   'P 1'
#
loop_
_entity.id
_entity.type
_entity.pdbx_description
1 polymer ?
#
loop_
_entity_poly.entity_id
_entity_poly.type
_entity_poly.pdbx_seq_one_letter_code
_entity_poly.pdbx_strand_id
1 'polypeptide(L)'
;MKLVSLTLPDDSADWPAWLEQQLMGVELQTLIRELEILAPQPAPPPDLDDVIGDHWPLVFERGLGSLGHERIRQLIRHPRLLLDLQEQVLISGGSYWRELPPDEAASRGSQRVRERVNQELNRQSLDATSPMAARQKSPRTERSRAIGWVAALAASLLAAVGIWNWFSTRPEPFAWESPQSIAADMPAEDYGNYLGDALLEWWFSDQPESRDELIARLTRFRTACETLIDAQHPQLTAQQRTELVTKCRNWLTKINAHLAEASDEASDLSEVRAESDETVRAATKALQQLFG
;
A
#
# COMPACT_ATOMS: atom_id res chain seq x y z
N MET A 1 17.51 -23.90 11.66
CA MET A 1 16.61 -22.76 11.94
C MET A 1 17.39 -21.77 12.78
N LYS A 2 17.52 -20.52 12.34
CA LYS A 2 18.07 -19.43 13.15
C LYS A 2 16.89 -18.81 13.87
N LEU A 3 16.95 -18.69 15.20
CA LEU A 3 15.94 -17.99 15.98
C LEU A 3 16.24 -16.50 15.90
N VAL A 4 15.30 -15.69 15.42
CA VAL A 4 15.45 -14.23 15.28
C VAL A 4 15.49 -13.57 16.65
N SER A 5 14.69 -14.06 17.60
CA SER A 5 14.66 -13.63 19.00
C SER A 5 16.00 -13.75 19.73
N LEU A 6 16.86 -14.70 19.35
CA LEU A 6 18.22 -14.83 19.90
C LEU A 6 19.18 -13.73 19.46
N THR A 7 18.75 -12.86 18.55
CA THR A 7 19.52 -11.66 18.14
C THR A 7 19.08 -10.39 18.85
N LEU A 8 18.08 -10.49 19.74
CA LEU A 8 17.66 -9.36 20.58
C LEU A 8 18.86 -8.88 21.41
N PRO A 9 19.25 -7.59 21.35
CA PRO A 9 20.36 -7.06 22.13
C PRO A 9 20.13 -7.19 23.63
N ASP A 10 21.18 -7.48 24.39
CA ASP A 10 21.14 -7.50 25.86
C ASP A 10 20.93 -6.09 26.44
N ASP A 11 21.47 -5.06 25.77
CA ASP A 11 21.25 -3.66 26.16
C ASP A 11 19.95 -3.13 25.55
N SER A 12 19.07 -2.67 26.43
CA SER A 12 17.81 -2.04 26.04
C SER A 12 17.95 -0.76 25.23
N ALA A 13 19.09 -0.07 25.31
CA ALA A 13 19.33 1.12 24.50
C ALA A 13 19.38 0.80 23.00
N ASP A 14 19.73 -0.45 22.65
CA ASP A 14 19.86 -0.91 21.26
C ASP A 14 18.56 -1.52 20.69
N TRP A 15 17.54 -1.73 21.54
CA TRP A 15 16.27 -2.33 21.12
C TRP A 15 15.53 -1.56 20.02
N PRO A 16 15.47 -0.21 20.02
CA PRO A 16 14.77 0.52 18.97
C PRO A 16 15.37 0.25 17.59
N ALA A 17 16.69 0.44 17.45
CA ALA A 17 17.38 0.22 16.18
C ALA A 17 17.28 -1.23 15.70
N TRP A 18 17.35 -2.19 16.62
CA TRP A 18 17.14 -3.59 16.29
C TRP A 18 15.71 -3.86 15.80
N LEU A 19 14.68 -3.35 16.49
CA LEU A 19 13.28 -3.51 16.08
C LEU A 19 13.00 -2.87 14.72
N GLU A 20 13.56 -1.70 14.45
CA GLU A 20 13.41 -1.01 13.16
C GLU A 20 13.91 -1.89 11.99
N GLN A 21 15.02 -2.61 12.18
CA GLN A 21 15.51 -3.56 11.18
C GLN A 21 14.55 -4.74 10.98
N GLN A 22 13.91 -5.23 12.06
CA GLN A 22 12.93 -6.31 11.96
C GLN A 22 11.63 -5.85 11.29
N LEU A 23 11.19 -4.63 11.57
CA LEU A 23 10.03 -4.00 10.92
C LEU A 23 10.25 -3.79 9.42
N MET A 24 11.46 -3.46 9.01
CA MET A 24 11.81 -3.36 7.58
C MET A 24 12.25 -4.70 6.98
N GLY A 25 12.27 -5.77 7.78
CA GLY A 25 12.70 -7.11 7.41
C GLY A 25 11.57 -8.02 6.94
N VAL A 26 11.94 -9.13 6.30
CA VAL A 26 10.98 -10.14 5.79
C VAL A 26 10.60 -11.20 6.82
N GLU A 27 11.24 -11.21 7.99
CA GLU A 27 11.09 -12.26 9.01
C GLU A 27 10.23 -11.85 10.21
N LEU A 28 9.54 -10.70 10.15
CA LEU A 28 8.77 -10.16 11.28
C LEU A 28 7.75 -11.16 11.84
N GLN A 29 7.02 -11.87 10.97
CA GLN A 29 6.06 -12.90 11.39
C GLN A 29 6.71 -14.09 12.13
N THR A 30 7.96 -14.40 11.80
CA THR A 30 8.72 -15.43 12.53
C THR A 30 9.13 -14.90 13.89
N LEU A 31 9.63 -13.67 13.97
CA LEU A 31 9.98 -13.03 15.23
C LEU A 31 8.79 -12.95 16.20
N ILE A 32 7.61 -12.55 15.71
CA ILE A 32 6.39 -12.44 16.53
C ILE A 32 6.06 -13.78 17.20
N ARG A 33 6.06 -14.88 16.43
CA ARG A 33 5.81 -16.21 16.97
C ARG A 33 6.84 -16.62 18.02
N GLU A 34 8.10 -16.30 17.80
CA GLU A 34 9.16 -16.57 18.77
C GLU A 34 8.98 -15.77 20.06
N LEU A 35 8.66 -14.47 19.96
CA LEU A 35 8.42 -13.62 21.12
C LEU A 35 7.15 -14.02 21.89
N GLU A 36 6.08 -14.44 21.22
CA GLU A 36 4.86 -14.94 21.86
C GLU A 36 5.10 -16.22 22.69
N ILE A 37 6.06 -17.05 22.28
CA ILE A 37 6.47 -18.23 23.06
C ILE A 37 7.25 -17.81 24.31
N LEU A 38 8.08 -16.77 24.21
CA LEU A 38 8.96 -16.31 25.28
C LEU A 38 8.26 -15.40 26.30
N ALA A 39 7.23 -14.66 25.88
CA ALA A 39 6.50 -13.70 26.72
C ALA A 39 5.02 -14.10 26.81
N PRO A 40 4.56 -14.66 27.94
CA PRO A 40 3.15 -14.88 28.18
C PRO A 40 2.41 -13.53 28.17
N GLN A 41 1.49 -13.35 27.22
CA GLN A 41 0.77 -12.09 27.09
C GLN A 41 -0.28 -11.93 28.22
N PRO A 42 -0.24 -10.84 29.00
CA PRO A 42 -1.35 -10.49 29.89
C PRO A 42 -2.53 -9.97 29.07
N ALA A 43 -3.76 -10.35 29.45
CA ALA A 43 -4.99 -9.93 28.77
C ALA A 43 -5.70 -8.78 29.53
N PRO A 44 -6.30 -7.81 28.83
CA PRO A 44 -6.30 -7.61 27.37
C PRO A 44 -5.05 -6.84 26.86
N PRO A 45 -4.63 -7.05 25.59
CA PRO A 45 -3.54 -6.28 25.00
C PRO A 45 -3.97 -4.82 24.77
N PRO A 46 -3.05 -3.85 24.94
CA PRO A 46 -3.32 -2.44 24.62
C PRO A 46 -3.45 -2.24 23.11
N ASP A 47 -4.13 -1.18 22.70
CA ASP A 47 -4.13 -0.71 21.31
C ASP A 47 -2.74 -0.13 20.95
N LEU A 48 -2.32 -0.25 19.68
CA LEU A 48 -1.08 0.37 19.21
C LEU A 48 -1.14 1.89 19.39
N ASP A 49 -2.30 2.50 19.16
CA ASP A 49 -2.47 3.95 19.34
C ASP A 49 -2.34 4.37 20.81
N ASP A 50 -2.72 3.50 21.76
CA ASP A 50 -2.50 3.77 23.18
C ASP A 50 -1.02 3.66 23.56
N VAL A 51 -0.27 2.75 22.90
CA VAL A 51 1.17 2.54 23.16
C VAL A 51 2.02 3.66 22.55
N ILE A 52 1.74 4.05 21.31
CA ILE A 52 2.51 5.07 20.57
C ILE A 52 2.00 6.48 20.90
N GLY A 53 0.67 6.67 20.87
CA GLY A 53 -0.01 7.92 21.18
C GLY A 53 0.42 9.10 20.32
N ASP A 54 0.67 10.21 20.99
CA ASP A 54 1.11 11.48 20.45
C ASP A 54 2.54 11.48 19.85
N HIS A 55 3.25 10.34 19.88
CA HIS A 55 4.62 10.21 19.38
C HIS A 55 4.68 9.79 17.90
N TRP A 56 3.55 9.47 17.28
CA TRP A 56 3.47 9.08 15.86
C TRP A 56 4.27 10.00 14.91
N PRO A 57 4.16 11.35 14.98
CA PRO A 57 4.95 12.22 14.11
C PRO A 57 6.47 12.02 14.27
N LEU A 58 6.93 11.82 15.50
CA LEU A 58 8.35 11.61 15.80
C LEU A 58 8.82 10.22 15.38
N VAL A 59 7.96 9.21 15.48
CA VAL A 59 8.26 7.84 14.99
C VAL A 59 8.49 7.86 13.48
N PHE A 60 7.69 8.60 12.72
CA PHE A 60 7.87 8.75 11.29
C PHE A 60 9.14 9.52 10.92
N GLU A 61 9.47 10.59 11.65
CA GLU A 61 10.65 11.42 11.35
C GLU A 61 11.97 10.85 11.87
N ARG A 62 11.97 10.08 12.97
CA ARG A 62 13.18 9.71 13.72
C ARG A 62 13.24 8.24 14.14
N GLY A 63 12.26 7.43 13.75
CA GLY A 63 12.18 6.03 14.12
C GLY A 63 11.72 5.80 15.55
N LEU A 64 11.83 4.53 15.96
CA LEU A 64 11.52 4.05 17.30
C LEU A 64 12.50 4.57 18.35
N GLY A 65 13.68 5.06 17.95
CA GLY A 65 14.60 5.75 18.85
C GLY A 65 14.01 7.01 19.52
N SER A 66 12.91 7.55 18.97
CA SER A 66 12.14 8.63 19.59
C SER A 66 11.21 8.16 20.72
N LEU A 67 10.96 6.86 20.82
CA LEU A 67 10.11 6.28 21.87
C LEU A 67 10.93 6.05 23.14
N GLY A 68 10.31 6.34 24.28
CA GLY A 68 10.87 5.98 25.58
C GLY A 68 10.92 4.47 25.77
N HIS A 69 11.85 4.02 26.61
CA HIS A 69 12.11 2.61 26.90
C HIS A 69 10.87 1.78 27.23
N GLU A 70 9.93 2.35 28.00
CA GLU A 70 8.72 1.62 28.40
C GLU A 70 7.80 1.28 27.22
N ARG A 71 7.71 2.15 26.20
CA ARG A 71 6.90 1.89 25.00
C ARG A 71 7.51 0.80 24.14
N ILE A 72 8.83 0.82 23.98
CA ILE A 72 9.58 -0.25 23.28
C ILE A 72 9.37 -1.59 23.99
N ARG A 73 9.45 -1.59 25.32
CA ARG A 73 9.17 -2.78 26.12
C ARG A 73 7.73 -3.28 25.94
N GLN A 74 6.75 -2.38 25.84
CA GLN A 74 5.36 -2.75 25.56
C GLN A 74 5.20 -3.41 24.19
N LEU A 75 5.85 -2.89 23.15
CA LEU A 75 5.85 -3.50 21.80
C LEU A 75 6.45 -4.92 21.82
N ILE A 76 7.53 -5.15 22.56
CA ILE A 76 8.14 -6.48 22.71
C ILE A 76 7.24 -7.43 23.54
N ARG A 77 6.54 -6.91 24.55
CA ARG A 77 5.60 -7.69 25.38
C ARG A 77 4.30 -8.03 24.67
N HIS A 78 3.91 -7.24 23.68
CA HIS A 78 2.74 -7.44 22.84
C HIS A 78 3.17 -7.53 21.37
N PRO A 79 3.85 -8.62 20.96
CA PRO A 79 4.51 -8.71 19.65
C PRO A 79 3.57 -8.51 18.46
N ARG A 80 2.27 -8.76 18.63
CA ARG A 80 1.26 -8.54 17.59
C ARG A 80 1.16 -7.07 17.15
N LEU A 81 1.41 -6.13 18.07
CA LEU A 81 1.44 -4.70 17.77
C LEU A 81 2.55 -4.34 16.78
N LEU A 82 3.57 -5.20 16.61
CA LEU A 82 4.61 -4.97 15.61
C LEU A 82 4.08 -5.13 14.18
N LEU A 83 3.00 -5.89 13.95
CA LEU A 83 2.37 -5.97 12.61
C LEU A 83 1.65 -4.68 12.28
N ASP A 84 0.82 -4.20 13.20
CA ASP A 84 0.08 -2.95 13.05
C ASP A 84 1.07 -1.78 12.89
N LEU A 85 2.19 -1.81 13.63
CA LEU A 85 3.26 -0.82 13.49
C LEU A 85 3.99 -0.94 12.14
N GLN A 86 4.27 -2.14 11.66
CA GLN A 86 4.87 -2.35 10.34
C GLN A 86 3.94 -1.82 9.25
N GLU A 87 2.64 -2.09 9.33
CA GLU A 87 1.65 -1.57 8.41
C GLU A 87 1.68 -0.04 8.37
N GLN A 88 1.60 0.62 9.53
CA GLN A 88 1.64 2.08 9.61
C GLN A 88 2.96 2.68 9.08
N VAL A 89 4.09 2.06 9.40
CA VAL A 89 5.41 2.50 8.90
C VAL A 89 5.55 2.28 7.39
N LEU A 90 4.99 1.20 6.84
CA LEU A 90 5.03 0.94 5.39
C LEU A 90 4.06 1.84 4.61
N ILE A 91 2.91 2.22 5.20
CA ILE A 91 1.90 3.08 4.58
C ILE A 91 2.27 4.56 4.71
N SER A 92 2.47 5.04 5.93
CA SER A 92 2.67 6.47 6.22
C SER A 92 4.15 6.88 6.17
N GLY A 93 5.05 5.96 6.54
CA GLY A 93 6.50 6.11 6.35
C GLY A 93 7.13 7.37 6.93
N GLY A 94 8.23 7.80 6.32
CA GLY A 94 9.02 8.98 6.70
C GLY A 94 10.34 9.00 5.93
N SER A 95 11.11 10.09 6.00
CA SER A 95 12.48 10.09 5.42
C SER A 95 13.37 9.07 6.12
N TYR A 96 13.25 8.95 7.44
CA TYR A 96 13.99 8.00 8.26
C TYR A 96 13.88 6.56 7.76
N TRP A 97 12.63 6.08 7.63
CA TRP A 97 12.35 4.69 7.25
C TRP A 97 12.76 4.32 5.83
N ARG A 98 12.87 5.31 4.93
CA ARG A 98 13.37 5.11 3.55
C ARG A 98 14.89 5.02 3.46
N GLU A 99 15.58 5.64 4.40
CA GLU A 99 17.04 5.66 4.46
C GLU A 99 17.60 4.52 5.34
N LEU A 100 16.73 3.82 6.07
CA LEU A 100 17.13 2.69 6.90
C LEU A 100 17.76 1.61 6.00
N PRO A 101 19.01 1.17 6.28
CA PRO A 101 19.65 0.15 5.48
C PRO A 101 18.85 -1.15 5.58
N PRO A 102 18.49 -1.78 4.44
CA PRO A 102 17.78 -3.03 4.47
C PRO A 102 18.65 -4.11 5.10
N ASP A 103 18.05 -4.97 5.93
CA ASP A 103 18.74 -6.15 6.44
C ASP A 103 19.32 -6.99 5.29
N GLU A 104 20.42 -7.70 5.53
CA GLU A 104 21.04 -8.56 4.52
C GLU A 104 20.07 -9.63 4.00
N ALA A 105 19.17 -10.15 4.85
CA ALA A 105 18.18 -11.13 4.41
C ALA A 105 17.11 -10.48 3.52
N ALA A 106 16.65 -9.26 3.84
CA ALA A 106 15.75 -8.48 3.01
C ALA A 106 16.40 -8.14 1.65
N SER A 107 17.66 -7.72 1.65
CA SER A 107 18.46 -7.44 0.45
C SER A 107 18.61 -8.67 -0.44
N ARG A 108 18.91 -9.84 0.15
CA ARG A 108 18.98 -11.12 -0.58
C ARG A 108 17.61 -11.53 -1.13
N GLY A 109 16.53 -11.30 -0.39
CA GLY A 109 15.16 -11.55 -0.83
C GLY A 109 14.79 -10.72 -2.07
N SER A 110 15.01 -9.40 -2.00
CA SER A 110 14.77 -8.48 -3.12
C SER A 110 15.66 -8.78 -4.33
N GLN A 111 16.92 -9.19 -4.14
CA GLN A 111 17.79 -9.64 -5.23
C GLN A 111 17.23 -10.87 -5.93
N ARG A 112 16.78 -11.90 -5.20
CA ARG A 112 16.17 -13.11 -5.81
C ARG A 112 14.87 -12.81 -6.57
N VAL A 113 14.07 -11.86 -6.08
CA VAL A 113 12.86 -11.40 -6.78
C VAL A 113 13.26 -10.67 -8.07
N ARG A 114 14.20 -9.73 -7.99
CA ARG A 114 14.74 -9.02 -9.17
C ARG A 114 15.35 -9.97 -10.20
N GLU A 115 16.11 -10.95 -9.77
CA GLU A 115 16.69 -11.97 -10.65
C GLU A 115 15.62 -12.80 -11.35
N ARG A 116 14.56 -13.21 -10.63
CA ARG A 116 13.43 -13.92 -11.23
C ARG A 116 12.68 -13.06 -12.25
N VAL A 117 12.39 -11.80 -11.91
CA VAL A 117 11.74 -10.86 -12.84
C VAL A 117 12.60 -10.64 -14.08
N ASN A 118 13.90 -10.41 -13.91
CA ASN A 118 14.83 -10.23 -15.03
C ASN A 118 14.97 -11.50 -15.90
N GLN A 119 14.93 -12.68 -15.30
CA GLN A 119 14.94 -13.95 -16.04
C GLN A 119 13.67 -14.11 -16.88
N GLU A 120 12.51 -13.73 -16.36
CA GLU A 120 11.25 -13.83 -17.07
C GLU A 120 11.16 -12.81 -18.22
N LEU A 121 11.60 -11.57 -17.99
CA LEU A 121 11.71 -10.54 -19.03
C LEU A 121 12.68 -10.95 -20.15
N ASN A 122 13.82 -11.55 -19.80
CA ASN A 122 14.76 -12.06 -20.79
C ASN A 122 14.20 -13.27 -21.56
N ARG A 123 13.40 -14.13 -20.92
CA ARG A 123 12.70 -15.23 -21.60
C ARG A 123 11.72 -14.73 -22.65
N GLN A 124 10.88 -13.77 -22.29
CA GLN A 124 9.94 -13.15 -23.23
C GLN A 124 10.65 -12.44 -24.39
N SER A 125 11.82 -11.86 -24.13
CA SER A 125 12.65 -11.22 -25.16
C SER A 125 13.31 -12.23 -26.13
N LEU A 126 13.62 -13.45 -25.65
CA LEU A 126 14.19 -14.50 -26.49
C LEU A 126 13.12 -15.20 -27.36
N ASP A 127 11.89 -15.35 -26.86
CA ASP A 127 10.79 -15.92 -27.64
C ASP A 127 10.25 -14.95 -28.72
N ALA A 128 10.46 -13.65 -28.57
CA ALA A 128 10.20 -12.65 -29.61
C ALA A 128 11.17 -12.76 -30.81
N THR A 129 12.19 -13.63 -30.74
CA THR A 129 13.20 -13.80 -31.80
C THR A 129 13.17 -15.22 -32.39
N SER A 130 11.99 -15.71 -32.78
CA SER A 130 11.89 -16.85 -33.69
C SER A 130 11.94 -16.35 -35.16
N PRO A 131 12.88 -16.84 -36.00
CA PRO A 131 13.24 -16.17 -37.25
C PRO A 131 12.23 -16.49 -38.37
N MET A 132 11.52 -15.46 -38.84
CA MET A 132 10.97 -15.47 -40.19
C MET A 132 12.11 -15.66 -41.20
N ALA A 133 12.01 -16.72 -42.00
CA ALA A 133 12.94 -17.05 -43.06
C ALA A 133 13.12 -15.89 -44.05
N ALA A 134 14.20 -15.14 -43.90
CA ALA A 134 14.66 -14.16 -44.88
C ALA A 134 15.92 -14.68 -45.59
N ARG A 135 15.66 -15.41 -46.68
CA ARG A 135 16.41 -15.46 -47.93
C ARG A 135 17.85 -14.91 -47.89
N GLN A 136 18.82 -15.83 -47.94
CA GLN A 136 20.22 -15.57 -48.27
C GLN A 136 20.37 -14.73 -49.55
N LYS A 137 21.08 -13.60 -49.44
CA LYS A 137 22.00 -13.12 -50.48
C LYS A 137 23.27 -12.57 -49.82
N SER A 138 24.39 -13.15 -50.22
CA SER A 138 25.79 -12.75 -49.97
C SER A 138 26.37 -12.22 -51.30
N PRO A 139 27.55 -11.57 -51.41
CA PRO A 139 28.50 -11.06 -50.40
C PRO A 139 28.95 -9.58 -50.60
N ARG A 140 29.74 -9.09 -49.63
CA ARG A 140 30.84 -8.09 -49.69
C ARG A 140 30.56 -6.70 -50.30
N THR A 141 30.76 -5.67 -49.48
CA THR A 141 31.93 -4.77 -49.62
C THR A 141 32.17 -3.98 -48.34
N GLU A 142 33.44 -3.83 -48.00
CA GLU A 142 33.96 -2.99 -46.93
C GLU A 142 33.59 -1.53 -47.19
N ARG A 143 32.90 -0.90 -46.23
CA ARG A 143 33.08 0.53 -45.97
C ARG A 143 32.76 0.84 -44.51
N SER A 144 33.86 1.13 -43.84
CA SER A 144 34.09 1.52 -42.47
C SER A 144 33.30 2.74 -42.00
N ARG A 145 33.02 2.73 -40.69
CA ARG A 145 33.03 3.87 -39.75
C ARG A 145 32.03 4.99 -40.06
N ALA A 146 30.85 4.95 -39.41
CA ALA A 146 30.20 6.10 -38.76
C ALA A 146 28.75 5.81 -38.35
N ILE A 147 28.47 4.85 -37.45
CA ILE A 147 27.15 4.80 -36.78
C ILE A 147 27.35 4.29 -35.34
N GLY A 148 28.07 5.06 -34.53
CA GLY A 148 28.26 4.79 -33.09
C GLY A 148 27.50 5.76 -32.17
N TRP A 149 26.87 6.80 -32.70
CA TRP A 149 26.34 7.92 -31.89
C TRP A 149 24.81 8.05 -31.89
N VAL A 150 24.08 7.23 -32.66
CA VAL A 150 22.60 7.30 -32.71
C VAL A 150 21.92 6.40 -31.66
N ALA A 151 22.60 5.37 -31.15
CA ALA A 151 22.03 4.46 -30.15
C ALA A 151 21.93 5.06 -28.73
N ALA A 152 22.76 6.05 -28.39
CA ALA A 152 22.76 6.66 -27.04
C ALA A 152 21.60 7.65 -26.80
N LEU A 153 21.09 8.29 -27.86
CA LEU A 153 19.95 9.23 -27.74
C LEU A 153 18.61 8.50 -27.60
N ALA A 154 18.45 7.33 -28.23
CA ALA A 154 17.23 6.53 -28.12
C ALA A 154 17.06 5.90 -26.71
N ALA A 155 18.15 5.42 -26.10
CA ALA A 155 18.12 4.89 -24.74
C ALA A 155 17.80 5.95 -23.68
N SER A 156 18.26 7.19 -23.89
CA SER A 156 17.99 8.33 -23.01
C SER A 156 16.53 8.78 -23.07
N LEU A 157 15.90 8.76 -24.26
CA LEU A 157 14.48 9.05 -24.43
C LEU A 157 13.59 7.94 -23.87
N LEU A 158 13.97 6.67 -24.01
CA LEU A 158 13.22 5.56 -23.40
C LEU A 158 13.35 5.53 -21.86
N ALA A 159 14.52 5.88 -21.32
CA ALA A 159 14.70 6.06 -19.88
C ALA A 159 13.90 7.27 -19.36
N ALA A 160 13.87 8.39 -20.10
CA ALA A 160 13.08 9.55 -19.74
C ALA A 160 11.57 9.27 -19.81
N VAL A 161 11.09 8.55 -20.83
CA VAL A 161 9.68 8.11 -20.93
C VAL A 161 9.35 7.06 -19.86
N GLY A 162 10.26 6.14 -19.56
CA GLY A 162 10.08 5.15 -18.49
C GLY A 162 10.03 5.79 -17.10
N ILE A 163 10.91 6.75 -16.82
CA ILE A 163 10.91 7.52 -15.57
C ILE A 163 9.71 8.47 -15.51
N TRP A 164 9.32 9.09 -16.63
CA TRP A 164 8.13 9.94 -16.69
C TRP A 164 6.85 9.13 -16.49
N ASN A 165 6.70 7.97 -17.14
CA ASN A 165 5.54 7.10 -16.99
C ASN A 165 5.48 6.45 -15.59
N TRP A 166 6.62 6.20 -14.95
CA TRP A 166 6.70 5.70 -13.58
C TRP A 166 6.42 6.80 -12.53
N PHE A 167 6.80 8.05 -12.78
CA PHE A 167 6.43 9.17 -11.89
C PHE A 167 5.04 9.74 -12.16
N SER A 168 4.49 9.58 -13.37
CA SER A 168 3.15 10.07 -13.76
C SER A 168 2.01 9.12 -13.37
N THR A 169 2.32 7.93 -12.86
CA THR A 169 1.36 6.97 -12.29
C THR A 169 1.43 6.95 -10.76
N ARG A 170 1.63 8.10 -10.12
CA ARG A 170 1.06 8.23 -8.77
C ARG A 170 -0.44 8.38 -9.01
N PRO A 171 -1.28 7.37 -8.71
CA PRO A 171 -2.71 7.59 -8.76
C PRO A 171 -2.97 8.81 -7.87
N GLU A 172 -3.62 9.82 -8.44
CA GLU A 172 -4.11 10.96 -7.66
C GLU A 172 -4.76 10.40 -6.38
N PRO A 173 -4.41 10.92 -5.19
CA PRO A 173 -4.95 10.39 -3.96
C PRO A 173 -6.48 10.45 -4.06
N PHE A 174 -7.11 9.30 -3.79
CA PHE A 174 -8.56 9.20 -3.78
C PHE A 174 -9.11 10.30 -2.87
N ALA A 175 -10.06 11.11 -3.36
CA ALA A 175 -10.49 12.33 -2.66
C ALA A 175 -10.89 12.10 -1.19
N TRP A 176 -11.40 10.90 -0.88
CA TRP A 176 -11.82 10.52 0.47
C TRP A 176 -10.66 10.20 1.41
N GLU A 177 -9.44 10.11 0.90
CA GLU A 177 -8.21 9.90 1.70
C GLU A 177 -7.48 11.21 1.99
N SER A 178 -7.94 12.32 1.39
CA SER A 178 -7.30 13.62 1.53
C SER A 178 -8.07 14.50 2.52
N PRO A 179 -7.45 14.89 3.65
CA PRO A 179 -8.07 15.83 4.58
C PRO A 179 -8.46 17.16 3.93
N GLN A 180 -7.70 17.60 2.91
CA GLN A 180 -7.95 18.85 2.19
C GLN A 180 -9.20 18.75 1.32
N SER A 181 -9.38 17.62 0.63
CA SER A 181 -10.57 17.33 -0.18
C SER A 181 -11.82 17.20 0.70
N ILE A 182 -11.68 16.63 1.89
CA ILE A 182 -12.78 16.47 2.84
C ILE A 182 -13.18 17.80 3.49
N ALA A 183 -12.22 18.68 3.76
CA ALA A 183 -12.44 20.00 4.35
C ALA A 183 -12.58 21.11 3.29
N ALA A 184 -12.85 20.76 2.04
CA ALA A 184 -12.95 21.72 0.95
C ALA A 184 -14.11 22.70 1.20
N ASP A 185 -13.84 23.98 1.00
CA ASP A 185 -14.81 25.06 1.19
C ASP A 185 -15.78 25.10 0.00
N MET A 186 -16.88 24.33 0.11
CA MET A 186 -17.93 24.25 -0.88
C MET A 186 -19.31 24.01 -0.24
N PRO A 187 -20.42 24.37 -0.91
CA PRO A 187 -21.77 24.06 -0.45
C PRO A 187 -22.00 22.55 -0.23
N ALA A 188 -22.93 22.20 0.68
CA ALA A 188 -23.23 20.80 1.00
C ALA A 188 -23.64 19.96 -0.21
N GLU A 189 -24.48 20.51 -1.11
CA GLU A 189 -24.91 19.84 -2.35
C GLU A 189 -23.70 19.54 -3.26
N ASP A 190 -22.86 20.55 -3.50
CA ASP A 190 -21.63 20.42 -4.29
C ASP A 190 -20.67 19.41 -3.64
N TYR A 191 -20.62 19.36 -2.30
CA TYR A 191 -19.82 18.39 -1.58
C TYR A 191 -20.28 16.94 -1.77
N GLY A 192 -21.59 16.69 -1.77
CA GLY A 192 -22.15 15.35 -2.05
C GLY A 192 -21.84 14.88 -3.46
N ASN A 193 -21.99 15.79 -4.44
CA ASN A 193 -21.65 15.52 -5.83
C ASN A 193 -20.14 15.25 -5.97
N TYR A 194 -19.30 16.10 -5.38
CA TYR A 194 -17.85 15.92 -5.36
C TYR A 194 -17.43 14.56 -4.80
N LEU A 195 -17.97 14.15 -3.64
CA LEU A 195 -17.65 12.86 -3.05
C LEU A 195 -18.13 11.69 -3.92
N GLY A 196 -19.34 11.79 -4.48
CA GLY A 196 -19.93 10.74 -5.30
C GLY A 196 -19.17 10.55 -6.62
N ASP A 197 -18.81 11.64 -7.28
CA ASP A 197 -18.07 11.63 -8.55
C ASP A 197 -16.64 11.13 -8.34
N ALA A 198 -15.96 11.58 -7.28
CA ALA A 198 -14.64 11.10 -6.94
C ALA A 198 -14.63 9.60 -6.62
N LEU A 199 -15.66 9.08 -5.95
CA LEU A 199 -15.79 7.64 -5.71
C LEU A 199 -15.97 6.87 -7.01
N LEU A 200 -16.86 7.35 -7.88
CA LEU A 200 -17.17 6.69 -9.14
C LEU A 200 -15.94 6.66 -10.05
N GLU A 201 -15.28 7.81 -10.20
CA GLU A 201 -14.07 7.94 -11.00
C GLU A 201 -12.95 7.04 -10.45
N TRP A 202 -12.67 7.11 -9.15
CA TRP A 202 -11.63 6.28 -8.54
C TRP A 202 -11.90 4.78 -8.70
N TRP A 203 -13.12 4.32 -8.44
CA TRP A 203 -13.46 2.88 -8.50
C TRP A 203 -13.42 2.33 -9.93
N PHE A 204 -13.92 3.08 -10.90
CA PHE A 204 -14.08 2.62 -12.28
C PHE A 204 -12.95 3.06 -13.24
N SER A 205 -11.97 3.83 -12.75
CA SER A 205 -10.82 4.29 -13.56
C SER A 205 -10.01 3.13 -14.15
N ASP A 206 -9.68 2.14 -13.32
CA ASP A 206 -9.02 0.89 -13.71
C ASP A 206 -9.78 -0.27 -13.07
N GLN A 207 -10.06 -1.37 -13.75
CA GLN A 207 -10.71 -2.54 -13.13
C GLN A 207 -9.67 -3.48 -12.51
N PRO A 208 -9.95 -4.09 -11.35
CA PRO A 208 -9.03 -5.07 -10.79
C PRO A 208 -9.11 -6.33 -11.67
N GLU A 209 -7.97 -6.85 -12.12
CA GLU A 209 -7.88 -8.04 -12.96
C GLU A 209 -7.61 -9.29 -12.16
N SER A 210 -7.00 -9.17 -10.98
CA SER A 210 -6.75 -10.27 -10.03
C SER A 210 -7.59 -10.20 -8.75
N ARG A 211 -7.55 -11.27 -7.95
CA ARG A 211 -8.18 -11.35 -6.62
C ARG A 211 -7.50 -10.41 -5.64
N ASP A 212 -6.17 -10.42 -5.63
CA ASP A 212 -5.36 -9.56 -4.76
C ASP A 212 -5.62 -8.07 -5.03
N GLU A 213 -5.74 -7.68 -6.30
CA GLU A 213 -6.09 -6.31 -6.67
C GLU A 213 -7.50 -5.90 -6.21
N LEU A 214 -8.47 -6.82 -6.27
CA LEU A 214 -9.82 -6.55 -5.76
C LEU A 214 -9.82 -6.40 -4.24
N ILE A 215 -9.13 -7.28 -3.52
CA ILE A 215 -8.99 -7.20 -2.06
C ILE A 215 -8.32 -5.88 -1.67
N ALA A 216 -7.23 -5.51 -2.34
CA ALA A 216 -6.53 -4.26 -2.08
C ALA A 216 -7.45 -3.04 -2.31
N ARG A 217 -8.23 -3.05 -3.41
CA ARG A 217 -9.16 -1.95 -3.71
C ARG A 217 -10.32 -1.87 -2.72
N LEU A 218 -10.93 -2.98 -2.35
CA LEU A 218 -11.98 -3.02 -1.34
C LEU A 218 -11.48 -2.57 0.04
N THR A 219 -10.25 -2.96 0.41
CA THR A 219 -9.60 -2.49 1.64
C THR A 219 -9.39 -0.99 1.62
N ARG A 220 -8.94 -0.45 0.49
CA ARG A 220 -8.78 1.00 0.31
C ARG A 220 -10.10 1.77 0.40
N PHE A 221 -11.19 1.23 -0.18
CA PHE A 221 -12.54 1.79 -0.01
C PHE A 221 -12.91 1.82 1.49
N ARG A 222 -12.66 0.71 2.22
CA ARG A 222 -12.97 0.60 3.65
C ARG A 222 -12.28 1.73 4.45
N THR A 223 -10.97 1.88 4.28
CA THR A 223 -10.18 2.91 4.96
C THR A 223 -10.63 4.33 4.61
N ALA A 224 -10.99 4.58 3.35
CA ALA A 224 -11.53 5.86 2.93
C ALA A 224 -12.90 6.17 3.57
N CYS A 225 -13.77 5.17 3.72
CA CYS A 225 -15.02 5.32 4.47
C CYS A 225 -14.78 5.64 5.95
N GLU A 226 -13.78 5.02 6.58
CA GLU A 226 -13.39 5.33 7.97
C GLU A 226 -12.90 6.77 8.08
N THR A 227 -12.10 7.23 7.11
CA THR A 227 -11.63 8.62 7.03
C THR A 227 -12.79 9.61 6.93
N LEU A 228 -13.81 9.32 6.12
CA LEU A 228 -15.03 10.14 6.07
C LEU A 228 -15.79 10.09 7.40
N ILE A 229 -15.86 8.95 8.08
CA ILE A 229 -16.60 8.84 9.36
C ILE A 229 -15.98 9.75 10.43
N ASP A 230 -14.65 9.79 10.49
CA ASP A 230 -13.92 10.50 11.55
C ASP A 230 -13.79 12.01 11.27
N ALA A 231 -13.97 12.42 10.02
CA ALA A 231 -13.84 13.81 9.62
C ALA A 231 -14.94 14.73 10.19
N GLN A 232 -14.60 16.03 10.27
CA GLN A 232 -15.48 17.07 10.80
C GLN A 232 -16.54 17.54 9.79
N HIS A 233 -16.23 17.51 8.49
CA HIS A 233 -17.09 18.01 7.39
C HIS A 233 -17.65 19.42 7.65
N PRO A 234 -16.82 20.47 7.66
CA PRO A 234 -17.24 21.84 8.02
C PRO A 234 -18.40 22.39 7.17
N GLN A 235 -18.56 21.89 5.95
CA GLN A 235 -19.62 22.22 5.01
C GLN A 235 -20.97 21.54 5.29
N LEU A 236 -21.03 20.58 6.22
CA LEU A 236 -22.24 19.85 6.56
C LEU A 236 -22.83 20.30 7.89
N THR A 237 -24.17 20.32 7.97
CA THR A 237 -24.86 20.42 9.26
C THR A 237 -24.66 19.14 10.09
N ALA A 238 -24.90 19.21 11.40
CA ALA A 238 -24.81 18.03 12.27
C ALA A 238 -25.73 16.87 11.84
N GLN A 239 -26.93 17.19 11.31
CA GLN A 239 -27.85 16.19 10.77
C GLN A 239 -27.27 15.53 9.51
N GLN A 240 -26.85 16.34 8.54
CA GLN A 240 -26.24 15.86 7.29
C GLN A 240 -25.00 15.01 7.54
N ARG A 241 -24.14 15.42 8.48
CA ARG A 241 -22.99 14.62 8.91
C ARG A 241 -23.42 13.28 9.51
N THR A 242 -24.45 13.26 10.36
CA THR A 242 -24.99 12.02 10.94
C THR A 242 -25.52 11.07 9.86
N GLU A 243 -26.21 11.60 8.86
CA GLU A 243 -26.71 10.84 7.72
C GLU A 243 -25.56 10.27 6.87
N LEU A 244 -24.54 11.08 6.55
CA LEU A 244 -23.33 10.64 5.84
C LEU A 244 -22.61 9.51 6.59
N VAL A 245 -22.35 9.69 7.88
CA VAL A 245 -21.72 8.68 8.74
C VAL A 245 -22.53 7.38 8.75
N THR A 246 -23.86 7.49 8.83
CA THR A 246 -24.75 6.32 8.80
C THR A 246 -24.66 5.58 7.46
N LYS A 247 -24.63 6.31 6.34
CA LYS A 247 -24.45 5.68 5.02
C LYS A 247 -23.08 5.01 4.90
N CYS A 248 -22.00 5.67 5.32
CA CYS A 248 -20.65 5.09 5.29
C CYS A 248 -20.58 3.78 6.11
N ARG A 249 -21.14 3.74 7.32
CA ARG A 249 -21.21 2.50 8.13
C ARG A 249 -21.98 1.37 7.46
N ASN A 250 -23.06 1.70 6.76
CA ASN A 250 -23.81 0.70 6.00
C ASN A 250 -23.01 0.17 4.80
N TRP A 251 -22.26 1.03 4.11
CA TRP A 251 -21.37 0.61 3.03
C TRP A 251 -20.20 -0.22 3.55
N LEU A 252 -19.59 0.16 4.69
CA LEU A 252 -18.54 -0.64 5.35
C LEU A 252 -19.00 -2.08 5.61
N THR A 253 -20.24 -2.26 6.09
CA THR A 253 -20.80 -3.61 6.28
C THR A 253 -20.81 -4.42 4.99
N LYS A 254 -21.22 -3.82 3.87
CA LYS A 254 -21.26 -4.49 2.56
C LYS A 254 -19.85 -4.76 2.01
N ILE A 255 -18.97 -3.77 2.08
CA ILE A 255 -17.58 -3.89 1.62
C ILE A 255 -16.82 -4.95 2.41
N ASN A 256 -17.06 -5.06 3.73
CA ASN A 256 -16.47 -6.12 4.54
C ASN A 256 -17.00 -7.51 4.17
N ALA A 257 -18.26 -7.64 3.74
CA ALA A 257 -18.78 -8.89 3.20
C ALA A 257 -18.09 -9.26 1.87
N HIS A 258 -17.98 -8.28 0.95
CA HIS A 258 -17.26 -8.45 -0.31
C HIS A 258 -15.79 -8.79 -0.11
N LEU A 259 -15.13 -8.22 0.90
CA LEU A 259 -13.75 -8.56 1.27
C LEU A 259 -13.63 -10.01 1.75
N ALA A 260 -14.55 -10.46 2.60
CA ALA A 260 -14.55 -11.84 3.08
C ALA A 260 -14.74 -12.83 1.94
N GLU A 261 -15.65 -12.54 1.01
CA GLU A 261 -15.91 -13.37 -0.16
C GLU A 261 -14.77 -13.33 -1.19
N ALA A 262 -14.20 -12.14 -1.44
CA ALA A 262 -13.01 -12.00 -2.27
C ALA A 262 -11.79 -12.73 -1.68
N SER A 263 -11.73 -12.92 -0.36
CA SER A 263 -10.65 -13.65 0.30
C SER A 263 -10.82 -15.17 0.26
N ASP A 264 -12.03 -15.67 -0.05
CA ASP A 264 -12.28 -17.09 -0.25
C ASP A 264 -11.87 -17.50 -1.67
N GLU A 265 -10.87 -18.37 -1.79
CA GLU A 265 -10.37 -18.88 -3.07
C GLU A 265 -11.45 -19.60 -3.89
N ALA A 266 -12.48 -20.16 -3.23
CA ALA A 266 -13.57 -20.88 -3.88
C ALA A 266 -14.63 -19.96 -4.53
N SER A 267 -14.69 -18.68 -4.14
CA SER A 267 -15.70 -17.74 -4.66
C SER A 267 -15.42 -17.31 -6.10
N ASP A 268 -16.49 -17.06 -6.87
CA ASP A 268 -16.39 -16.52 -8.23
C ASP A 268 -15.99 -15.03 -8.18
N LEU A 269 -14.76 -14.75 -8.56
CA LEU A 269 -14.21 -13.40 -8.55
C LEU A 269 -14.99 -12.42 -9.43
N SER A 270 -15.61 -12.89 -10.52
CA SER A 270 -16.40 -12.04 -11.41
C SER A 270 -17.72 -11.61 -10.78
N GLU A 271 -18.33 -12.48 -9.98
CA GLU A 271 -19.55 -12.21 -9.20
C GLU A 271 -19.26 -11.18 -8.10
N VAL A 272 -18.21 -11.41 -7.29
CA VAL A 272 -17.81 -10.49 -6.21
C VAL A 272 -17.50 -9.08 -6.76
N ARG A 273 -16.88 -9.00 -7.94
CA ARG A 273 -16.65 -7.71 -8.62
C ARG A 273 -17.96 -7.03 -9.00
N ALA A 274 -18.89 -7.76 -9.61
CA ALA A 274 -20.16 -7.20 -10.03
C ALA A 274 -20.98 -6.66 -8.84
N GLU A 275 -20.99 -7.40 -7.72
CA GLU A 275 -21.67 -6.95 -6.49
C GLU A 275 -21.00 -5.74 -5.83
N SER A 276 -19.66 -5.70 -5.88
CA SER A 276 -18.87 -4.56 -5.41
C SER A 276 -19.17 -3.31 -6.26
N ASP A 277 -19.20 -3.46 -7.59
CA ASP A 277 -19.55 -2.40 -8.54
C ASP A 277 -20.97 -1.85 -8.28
N GLU A 278 -21.94 -2.73 -8.03
CA GLU A 278 -23.30 -2.32 -7.68
C GLU A 278 -23.33 -1.52 -6.38
N THR A 279 -22.58 -1.97 -5.37
CA THR A 279 -22.47 -1.29 -4.09
C THR A 279 -21.89 0.12 -4.25
N VAL A 280 -20.85 0.27 -5.07
CA VAL A 280 -20.24 1.57 -5.37
C VAL A 280 -21.20 2.49 -6.12
N ARG A 281 -21.88 2.00 -7.17
CA ARG A 281 -22.88 2.80 -7.90
C ARG A 281 -24.01 3.27 -6.98
N ALA A 282 -24.47 2.40 -6.08
CA ALA A 282 -25.49 2.76 -5.10
C ALA A 282 -24.97 3.79 -4.09
N ALA A 283 -23.71 3.69 -3.66
CA ALA A 283 -23.07 4.65 -2.77
C ALA A 283 -22.92 6.03 -3.43
N THR A 284 -22.39 6.10 -4.66
CA THR A 284 -22.30 7.33 -5.46
C THR A 284 -23.65 8.02 -5.56
N LYS A 285 -24.69 7.29 -5.97
CA LYS A 285 -26.04 7.85 -6.11
C LYS A 285 -26.56 8.39 -4.78
N ALA A 286 -26.33 7.66 -3.68
CA ALA A 286 -26.79 8.09 -2.37
C ALA A 286 -26.06 9.34 -1.87
N LEU A 287 -24.77 9.55 -2.22
CA LEU A 287 -24.03 10.77 -1.89
C LEU A 287 -24.54 11.98 -2.64
N GLN A 288 -24.75 11.84 -3.95
CA GLN A 288 -25.30 12.90 -4.82
C GLN A 288 -26.71 13.32 -4.39
N GLN A 289 -27.47 12.42 -3.75
CA GLN A 289 -28.82 12.69 -3.25
C GLN A 289 -28.88 13.15 -1.79
N LEU A 290 -27.77 13.11 -1.05
CA LEU A 290 -27.78 13.27 0.41
C LEU A 290 -27.98 14.73 0.84
N PHE A 291 -27.61 15.68 -0.02
CA PHE A 291 -27.56 17.10 0.31
C PHE A 291 -28.27 18.01 -0.72
N GLY A 292 -29.04 17.42 -1.64
CA GLY A 292 -29.89 18.12 -2.60
C GLY A 292 -31.34 18.27 -2.14
#